data_AF-A0A452Z379-F1
#
_entry.id   AF-A0A452Z379-F1
#
_cell.length_a   1.000
_cell.length_b   1.000
_cell.length_c   1.000
_cell.angle_alpha   90.00
_cell.angle_beta   90.00
_cell.angle_gamma   90.00
#
_symmetry.space_group_name_H-M   'P 1'
#
loop_
_entity.id
_entity.type
_entity.pdbx_description
1 polymer ?
#
loop_
_entity_poly.entity_id
_entity_poly.type
_entity_poly.pdbx_seq_one_letter_code
_entity_poly.pdbx_strand_id
1 'polypeptide(L)'
;MLPLQVFHSGIPITLVPLDATNTIPVNEEFFYAFQQHQSTFEAEYCFKSLKMARDTWSDDQFHASYFMWDSFTSGVAISGMRNDKDCLHGNDFAELEYMNITVITSNEPYGIYDGSNPLFDGHAVPKFGLKKGGVHSGHVQTGIVDSFCIIEGSRKGRCEDGYTKEISGLEAVRVRVATKAKSNVDKNSRLDREFFKSFLEVLTLRDNTGRFDITAQFPFYREVLYKPNFVNKSRGKVTIFDMDMSAGDFVSLIYLLKAPVEEIDLKGIFVSGNGWANAATIDIVYDILHMMGRDDIPVGRGTSTALGTGILGCKYVSAIPQGSGGLLDSDTLYGLARSLPRSPRRYTAENSVEHGAPRNTGNPELRQPLAFEVWQSVKKQLDPSEKITILTNGPLTNLANIVLSDRNASSVIKSVYVVGGHIRDENDSNGNVFTVPSNRYAEFNLFLDPLAAKVVLESTMDITLIPLSSQRKASSFQTLLESLEYAENTPESSFVLHLLSLLHDLQQKHRLYHHMGIFLGELLGAVYLVEGSNMEHSLLLKPISIIADNTTSTDGQVVVNEQSANLVKVLEDFDSDEYYSRVANHLGNMERSAVIGSFTEQRASWSRQPDNLRVR
;
A
#
# COMPACT_ATOMS: atom_id res chain seq x y z
N MET A 1 -5.33 26.64 6.86
CA MET A 1 -4.35 27.75 6.72
C MET A 1 -3.96 28.05 5.27
N LEU A 2 -3.46 27.09 4.48
CA LEU A 2 -3.16 27.29 3.05
C LEU A 2 -4.36 27.83 2.23
N PRO A 3 -5.62 27.38 2.44
CA PRO A 3 -6.76 27.94 1.72
C PRO A 3 -6.93 29.44 1.95
N LEU A 4 -6.81 29.95 3.18
CA LEU A 4 -6.96 31.39 3.46
C LEU A 4 -6.01 32.24 2.58
N GLN A 5 -4.76 31.81 2.41
CA GLN A 5 -3.80 32.53 1.57
C GLN A 5 -4.20 32.56 0.10
N VAL A 6 -4.73 31.45 -0.41
CA VAL A 6 -5.22 31.37 -1.79
C VAL A 6 -6.37 32.37 -1.99
N PHE A 7 -7.34 32.39 -1.09
CA PHE A 7 -8.48 33.31 -1.15
C PHE A 7 -8.05 34.79 -1.09
N HIS A 8 -7.07 35.13 -0.26
CA HIS A 8 -6.58 36.52 -0.14
C HIS A 8 -5.47 36.90 -1.15
N SER A 9 -5.12 36.02 -2.09
CA SER A 9 -4.01 36.26 -3.04
C SER A 9 -4.29 37.34 -4.09
N GLY A 10 -5.57 37.74 -4.26
CA GLY A 10 -6.01 38.61 -5.34
C GLY A 10 -6.19 37.89 -6.69
N ILE A 11 -5.91 36.58 -6.75
CA ILE A 11 -6.21 35.76 -7.93
C ILE A 11 -7.73 35.60 -8.05
N PRO A 12 -8.33 35.77 -9.24
CA PRO A 12 -9.73 35.45 -9.46
C PRO A 12 -10.02 33.98 -9.15
N ILE A 13 -10.91 33.72 -8.19
CA ILE A 13 -11.28 32.37 -7.76
C ILE A 13 -12.73 32.10 -8.13
N THR A 14 -12.97 30.92 -8.72
CA THR A 14 -14.28 30.30 -8.78
C THR A 14 -14.31 29.11 -7.83
N LEU A 15 -15.10 29.20 -6.77
CA LEU A 15 -15.28 28.13 -5.79
C LEU A 15 -16.45 27.23 -6.21
N VAL A 16 -16.22 25.92 -6.24
CA VAL A 16 -17.27 24.90 -6.40
C VAL A 16 -17.39 24.16 -5.07
N PRO A 17 -18.29 24.61 -4.16
CA PRO A 17 -18.41 24.06 -2.81
C PRO A 17 -19.25 22.77 -2.79
N LEU A 18 -19.25 22.09 -1.64
CA LEU A 18 -20.08 20.91 -1.41
C LEU A 18 -21.57 21.20 -1.62
N ASP A 19 -22.06 22.40 -1.32
CA ASP A 19 -23.46 22.78 -1.57
C ASP A 19 -23.82 22.63 -3.06
N ALA A 20 -22.90 22.97 -3.97
CA ALA A 20 -23.11 22.80 -5.39
C ALA A 20 -22.93 21.34 -5.82
N THR A 21 -21.89 20.66 -5.36
CA THR A 21 -21.63 19.26 -5.79
C THR A 21 -22.64 18.27 -5.20
N ASN A 22 -23.24 18.56 -4.05
CA ASN A 22 -24.36 17.79 -3.50
C ASN A 22 -25.62 17.85 -4.38
N THR A 23 -25.68 18.78 -5.34
CA THR A 23 -26.79 18.85 -6.30
C THR A 23 -26.55 18.01 -7.57
N ILE A 24 -25.44 17.27 -7.63
CA ILE A 24 -25.07 16.42 -8.77
C ILE A 24 -24.75 14.95 -8.39
N PRO A 25 -25.71 14.23 -7.78
CA PRO A 25 -25.52 12.83 -7.42
C PRO A 25 -25.44 11.93 -8.66
N VAL A 26 -24.65 10.86 -8.60
CA VAL A 26 -24.68 9.78 -9.59
C VAL A 26 -25.96 8.97 -9.37
N ASN A 27 -27.09 9.48 -9.86
CA ASN A 27 -28.39 8.82 -9.75
C ASN A 27 -28.50 7.61 -10.71
N GLU A 28 -29.54 6.79 -10.53
CA GLU A 28 -29.74 5.57 -11.32
C GLU A 28 -29.88 5.85 -12.82
N GLU A 29 -30.61 6.90 -13.20
CA GLU A 29 -30.84 7.27 -14.60
C GLU A 29 -29.54 7.70 -15.29
N PHE A 30 -28.70 8.50 -14.62
CA PHE A 30 -27.37 8.83 -15.15
C PHE A 30 -26.48 7.59 -15.25
N PHE A 31 -26.46 6.73 -14.23
CA PHE A 31 -25.65 5.51 -14.25
C PHE A 31 -26.07 4.58 -15.41
N TYR A 32 -27.37 4.38 -15.62
CA TYR A 32 -27.90 3.61 -16.74
C TYR A 32 -27.59 4.28 -18.08
N ALA A 33 -27.77 5.60 -18.19
CA ALA A 33 -27.41 6.32 -19.40
C ALA A 33 -25.92 6.16 -19.72
N PHE A 34 -25.03 6.30 -18.73
CA PHE A 34 -23.60 6.13 -18.93
C PHE A 34 -23.28 4.70 -19.39
N GLN A 35 -23.94 3.69 -18.83
CA GLN A 35 -23.80 2.30 -19.28
C GLN A 35 -24.10 2.13 -20.78
N GLN A 36 -25.05 2.88 -21.33
CA GLN A 36 -25.40 2.82 -22.76
C GLN A 36 -24.48 3.68 -23.67
N HIS A 37 -23.69 4.60 -23.10
CA HIS A 37 -22.89 5.59 -23.84
C HIS A 37 -21.38 5.31 -23.71
N GLN A 38 -20.96 4.08 -24.01
CA GLN A 38 -19.56 3.63 -23.94
C GLN A 38 -18.98 3.35 -25.34
N SER A 39 -19.21 4.25 -26.31
CA SER A 39 -18.77 4.04 -27.70
C SER A 39 -17.28 4.32 -27.95
N THR A 40 -16.55 4.71 -26.90
CA THR A 40 -15.13 5.07 -26.92
C THR A 40 -14.44 4.38 -25.74
N PHE A 41 -13.13 4.15 -25.84
CA PHE A 41 -12.36 3.51 -24.77
C PHE A 41 -12.34 4.34 -23.48
N GLU A 42 -12.37 5.66 -23.59
CA GLU A 42 -12.40 6.59 -22.46
C GLU A 42 -13.72 6.45 -21.70
N ALA A 43 -14.84 6.42 -22.42
CA ALA A 43 -16.15 6.24 -21.82
C ALA A 43 -16.28 4.85 -21.18
N GLU A 44 -15.77 3.81 -21.83
CA GLU A 44 -15.73 2.45 -21.28
C GLU A 44 -14.88 2.40 -20.00
N TYR A 45 -13.68 2.97 -20.01
CA TYR A 45 -12.79 3.01 -18.85
C TYR A 45 -13.43 3.76 -17.67
N CYS A 46 -13.93 4.98 -17.91
CA CYS A 46 -14.58 5.79 -16.88
C CYS A 46 -15.82 5.09 -16.31
N PHE A 47 -16.64 4.44 -17.15
CA PHE A 47 -17.79 3.68 -16.68
C PHE A 47 -17.38 2.45 -15.88
N LYS A 48 -16.36 1.69 -16.33
CA LYS A 48 -15.83 0.54 -15.57
C LYS A 48 -15.33 0.97 -14.19
N SER A 49 -14.58 2.07 -14.09
CA SER A 49 -14.13 2.59 -12.80
C SER A 49 -15.30 3.00 -11.90
N LEU A 50 -16.31 3.70 -12.44
CA LEU A 50 -17.51 4.08 -11.69
C LEU A 50 -18.31 2.84 -11.23
N LYS A 51 -18.43 1.84 -12.09
CA LYS A 51 -19.09 0.57 -11.79
C LYS A 51 -18.35 -0.20 -10.69
N MET A 52 -17.02 -0.26 -10.73
CA MET A 52 -16.22 -0.85 -9.66
C MET A 52 -16.48 -0.14 -8.33
N ALA A 53 -16.42 1.20 -8.31
CA ALA A 53 -16.71 1.98 -7.10
C ALA A 53 -18.11 1.72 -6.54
N ARG A 54 -19.13 1.63 -7.43
CA ARG A 54 -20.49 1.25 -7.07
C ARG A 54 -20.54 -0.16 -6.48
N ASP A 55 -19.94 -1.14 -7.15
CA ASP A 55 -20.05 -2.55 -6.76
C ASP A 55 -19.30 -2.84 -5.45
N THR A 56 -18.26 -2.07 -5.13
CA THR A 56 -17.54 -2.15 -3.84
C THR A 56 -18.12 -1.26 -2.74
N TRP A 57 -19.18 -0.50 -3.01
CA TRP A 57 -19.78 0.42 -2.03
C TRP A 57 -20.49 -0.34 -0.91
N SER A 58 -20.22 0.05 0.34
CA SER A 58 -20.58 -0.73 1.54
C SER A 58 -22.09 -0.91 1.77
N ASP A 59 -22.93 -0.04 1.22
CA ASP A 59 -24.38 -0.07 1.37
C ASP A 59 -25.11 0.17 0.03
N ASP A 60 -26.43 0.06 0.05
CA ASP A 60 -27.29 0.32 -1.12
C ASP A 60 -27.54 1.83 -1.38
N GLN A 61 -26.79 2.73 -0.72
CA GLN A 61 -26.97 4.18 -0.83
C GLN A 61 -25.98 4.83 -1.80
N PHE A 62 -25.29 4.07 -2.64
CA PHE A 62 -24.34 4.61 -3.63
C PHE A 62 -24.95 5.77 -4.44
N HIS A 63 -26.15 5.60 -4.99
CA HIS A 63 -26.81 6.62 -5.81
C HIS A 63 -27.28 7.85 -5.02
N ALA A 64 -27.36 7.76 -3.69
CA ALA A 64 -27.72 8.87 -2.80
C ALA A 64 -26.50 9.58 -2.22
N SER A 65 -25.33 8.94 -2.20
CA SER A 65 -24.15 9.39 -1.45
C SER A 65 -22.92 9.63 -2.33
N TYR A 66 -22.93 9.20 -3.60
CA TYR A 66 -21.83 9.40 -4.54
C TYR A 66 -22.11 10.55 -5.51
N PHE A 67 -21.20 11.52 -5.59
CA PHE A 67 -21.39 12.76 -6.36
C PHE A 67 -20.23 12.97 -7.34
N MET A 68 -20.53 13.55 -8.51
CA MET A 68 -19.52 13.82 -9.55
C MET A 68 -18.75 15.13 -9.33
N TRP A 69 -18.32 15.39 -8.11
CA TRP A 69 -17.72 16.66 -7.69
C TRP A 69 -16.52 17.12 -8.55
N ASP A 70 -15.54 16.25 -8.81
CA ASP A 70 -14.34 16.55 -9.61
C ASP A 70 -14.69 16.82 -11.08
N SER A 71 -15.50 15.94 -11.68
CA SER A 71 -15.94 16.08 -13.07
C SER A 71 -16.81 17.32 -13.27
N PHE A 72 -17.71 17.60 -12.32
CA PHE A 72 -18.54 18.79 -12.33
C PHE A 72 -17.70 20.06 -12.22
N THR A 73 -16.72 20.08 -11.32
CA THR A 73 -15.77 21.20 -11.18
C THR A 73 -15.00 21.44 -12.48
N SER A 74 -14.56 20.39 -13.16
CA SER A 74 -13.92 20.50 -14.47
C SER A 74 -14.87 21.06 -15.54
N GLY A 75 -16.13 20.62 -15.55
CA GLY A 75 -17.16 21.17 -16.42
C GLY A 75 -17.40 22.66 -16.18
N VAL A 76 -17.52 23.07 -14.91
CA VAL A 76 -17.68 24.49 -14.53
C VAL A 76 -16.47 25.30 -15.00
N ALA A 77 -15.25 24.81 -14.78
CA ALA A 77 -14.03 25.51 -15.19
C ALA A 77 -13.94 25.67 -16.72
N ILE A 78 -14.19 24.60 -17.49
CA ILE A 78 -14.13 24.63 -18.96
C ILE A 78 -15.21 25.55 -19.53
N SER A 79 -16.45 25.42 -19.04
CA SER A 79 -17.56 26.29 -19.46
C SER A 79 -17.29 27.76 -19.14
N GLY A 80 -16.76 28.05 -17.94
CA GLY A 80 -16.38 29.41 -17.55
C GLY A 80 -15.32 30.01 -18.48
N MET A 81 -14.23 29.26 -18.73
CA MET A 81 -13.16 29.71 -19.64
C MET A 81 -13.64 29.93 -21.08
N ARG A 82 -14.59 29.10 -21.56
CA ARG A 82 -15.19 29.26 -22.89
C ARG A 82 -16.07 30.51 -22.94
N ASN A 83 -17.00 30.63 -21.99
CA ASN A 83 -17.98 31.71 -21.99
C ASN A 83 -17.32 33.08 -21.77
N ASP A 84 -16.29 33.16 -20.92
CA ASP A 84 -15.51 34.39 -20.72
C ASP A 84 -14.78 34.81 -22.02
N LYS A 85 -14.28 33.87 -22.84
CA LYS A 85 -13.70 34.17 -24.16
C LYS A 85 -14.73 34.69 -25.16
N ASP A 86 -15.93 34.12 -25.11
CA ASP A 86 -17.02 34.46 -26.03
C ASP A 86 -17.84 35.68 -25.55
N CYS A 87 -17.40 36.37 -24.48
CA CYS A 87 -18.12 37.46 -23.81
C CYS A 87 -19.55 37.07 -23.35
N LEU A 88 -19.81 35.77 -23.20
CA LEU A 88 -21.06 35.22 -22.69
C LEU A 88 -21.03 35.26 -21.16
N HIS A 89 -22.05 35.85 -20.54
CA HIS A 89 -22.13 35.92 -19.08
C HIS A 89 -22.71 34.62 -18.52
N GLY A 90 -21.95 33.93 -17.67
CA GLY A 90 -22.46 32.80 -16.86
C GLY A 90 -21.67 31.50 -17.03
N ASN A 91 -22.34 30.39 -16.74
CA ASN A 91 -21.81 29.03 -16.85
C ASN A 91 -22.93 28.11 -17.33
N ASP A 92 -22.62 27.10 -18.12
CA ASP A 92 -23.63 26.25 -18.75
C ASP A 92 -24.16 25.21 -17.76
N PHE A 93 -23.37 24.86 -16.74
CA PHE A 93 -23.64 23.75 -15.84
C PHE A 93 -23.96 24.19 -14.41
N ALA A 94 -23.48 25.37 -13.99
CA ALA A 94 -23.68 25.88 -12.63
C ALA A 94 -24.37 27.24 -12.62
N GLU A 95 -25.17 27.48 -11.57
CA GLU A 95 -25.57 28.83 -11.17
C GLU A 95 -24.41 29.45 -10.39
N LEU A 96 -23.95 30.63 -10.83
CA LEU A 96 -22.79 31.32 -10.27
C LEU A 96 -23.21 32.64 -9.65
N GLU A 97 -22.78 32.88 -8.42
CA GLU A 97 -23.04 34.11 -7.67
C GLU A 97 -21.73 34.67 -7.09
N TYR A 98 -21.68 35.98 -6.88
CA TYR A 98 -20.58 36.57 -6.14
C TYR A 98 -20.95 36.63 -4.66
N MET A 99 -20.18 35.92 -3.84
CA MET A 99 -20.38 35.86 -2.39
C MET A 99 -19.16 36.42 -1.67
N ASN A 100 -19.39 37.02 -0.50
CA ASN A 100 -18.33 37.53 0.37
C ASN A 100 -18.02 36.47 1.43
N ILE A 101 -16.96 35.70 1.22
CA ILE A 101 -16.65 34.54 2.07
C ILE A 101 -15.30 34.67 2.77
N THR A 102 -15.15 33.95 3.87
CA THR A 102 -13.88 33.74 4.56
C THR A 102 -13.68 32.26 4.89
N VAL A 103 -12.45 31.87 5.19
CA VAL A 103 -12.11 30.52 5.66
C VAL A 103 -11.82 30.59 7.16
N ILE A 104 -12.56 29.82 7.95
CA ILE A 104 -12.33 29.69 9.39
C ILE A 104 -10.99 28.98 9.59
N THR A 105 -10.07 29.62 10.31
CA THR A 105 -8.73 29.05 10.56
C THR A 105 -8.44 28.79 12.03
N SER A 106 -9.36 29.14 12.93
CA SER A 106 -9.25 28.90 14.37
C SER A 106 -10.60 29.11 15.06
N ASN A 107 -10.72 28.63 16.29
CA ASN A 107 -11.98 28.55 17.02
C ASN A 107 -11.99 29.44 18.27
N GLU A 108 -13.16 29.97 18.63
CA GLU A 108 -13.34 30.76 19.84
C GLU A 108 -13.07 29.95 21.13
N PRO A 109 -12.52 30.58 22.19
CA PRO A 109 -12.27 32.02 22.33
C PRO A 109 -10.98 32.49 21.64
N TYR A 110 -11.09 33.60 20.91
CA TYR A 110 -9.94 34.24 20.27
C TYR A 110 -9.04 34.95 21.29
N GLY A 111 -7.74 34.97 21.00
CA GLY A 111 -6.69 35.54 21.85
C GLY A 111 -6.11 34.56 22.88
N ILE A 112 -6.53 33.29 22.88
CA ILE A 112 -5.93 32.23 23.70
C ILE A 112 -4.76 31.60 22.95
N TYR A 113 -3.66 31.39 23.66
CA TYR A 113 -2.43 30.77 23.16
C TYR A 113 -2.19 29.48 23.96
N ASP A 114 -2.74 28.38 23.47
CA ASP A 114 -2.63 27.05 24.09
C ASP A 114 -1.61 26.14 23.41
N GLY A 115 -0.86 26.68 22.43
CA GLY A 115 0.13 25.94 21.66
C GLY A 115 -0.42 25.26 20.40
N SER A 116 -1.75 25.30 20.19
CA SER A 116 -2.38 24.65 19.02
C SER A 116 -2.23 25.45 17.72
N ASN A 117 -1.98 26.76 17.79
CA ASN A 117 -2.08 27.65 16.65
C ASN A 117 -0.70 28.17 16.19
N PRO A 118 -0.08 27.54 15.17
CA PRO A 118 1.28 27.84 14.73
C PRO A 118 1.45 29.19 14.02
N LEU A 119 0.37 29.97 13.88
CA LEU A 119 0.39 31.34 13.35
C LEU A 119 0.78 32.36 14.43
N PHE A 120 0.52 32.02 15.69
CA PHE A 120 0.72 32.92 16.83
C PHE A 120 1.72 32.34 17.84
N ASP A 121 1.64 31.03 18.09
CA ASP A 121 2.46 30.36 19.09
C ASP A 121 3.93 30.30 18.67
N GLY A 122 4.83 30.62 19.61
CA GLY A 122 6.28 30.66 19.34
C GLY A 122 6.76 31.83 18.47
N HIS A 123 5.88 32.79 18.13
CA HIS A 123 6.21 33.91 17.25
C HIS A 123 6.00 35.28 17.92
N ALA A 124 7.02 36.14 17.89
CA ALA A 124 6.93 37.50 18.41
C ALA A 124 5.89 38.35 17.63
N VAL A 125 5.90 38.21 16.31
CA VAL A 125 4.92 38.79 15.37
C VAL A 125 4.15 37.64 14.72
N PRO A 126 2.81 37.67 14.69
CA PRO A 126 2.03 36.61 14.05
C PRO A 126 2.41 36.46 12.58
N LYS A 127 2.39 35.23 12.08
CA LYS A 127 2.59 34.97 10.65
C LYS A 127 1.52 35.70 9.84
N PHE A 128 1.91 36.17 8.65
CA PHE A 128 1.03 36.84 7.68
C PHE A 128 0.41 38.16 8.15
N GLY A 129 0.96 38.78 9.20
CA GLY A 129 0.44 40.05 9.72
C GLY A 129 -0.94 39.93 10.37
N LEU A 130 -1.31 38.72 10.79
CA LEU A 130 -2.62 38.46 11.42
C LEU A 130 -2.71 39.20 12.77
N LYS A 131 -3.92 39.67 13.08
CA LYS A 131 -4.18 40.43 14.32
C LYS A 131 -4.24 39.49 15.53
N LYS A 132 -3.38 39.73 16.53
CA LYS A 132 -3.47 39.08 17.86
C LYS A 132 -4.84 39.36 18.48
N GLY A 133 -5.54 38.32 18.93
CA GLY A 133 -6.92 38.42 19.42
C GLY A 133 -7.98 38.65 18.33
N GLY A 134 -7.62 38.58 17.05
CA GLY A 134 -8.57 38.53 15.93
C GLY A 134 -9.11 37.12 15.69
N VAL A 135 -9.98 36.95 14.70
CA VAL A 135 -10.72 35.69 14.44
C VAL A 135 -9.83 34.49 14.03
N HIS A 136 -8.57 34.77 13.69
CA HIS A 136 -7.57 33.75 13.37
C HIS A 136 -6.72 33.34 14.59
N SER A 137 -6.92 34.00 15.74
CA SER A 137 -6.10 33.91 16.96
C SER A 137 -6.72 32.97 18.02
N GLY A 138 -7.38 31.90 17.62
CA GLY A 138 -8.01 30.93 18.54
C GLY A 138 -7.35 29.56 18.52
N HIS A 139 -8.03 28.56 19.10
CA HIS A 139 -7.60 27.17 19.08
C HIS A 139 -7.71 26.57 17.67
N VAL A 140 -6.72 25.79 17.23
CA VAL A 140 -6.74 25.05 15.96
C VAL A 140 -6.80 23.57 16.24
N GLN A 141 -7.74 22.85 15.64
CA GLN A 141 -7.87 21.41 15.88
C GLN A 141 -6.54 20.68 15.61
N THR A 142 -6.01 20.04 16.65
CA THR A 142 -4.70 19.36 16.61
C THR A 142 -4.78 17.88 16.24
N GLY A 143 -5.99 17.30 16.23
CA GLY A 143 -6.24 15.92 15.80
C GLY A 143 -7.71 15.50 15.96
N ILE A 144 -8.01 14.25 15.57
CA ILE A 144 -9.38 13.70 15.65
C ILE A 144 -9.83 13.53 17.12
N VAL A 145 -8.88 13.33 18.04
CA VAL A 145 -9.12 13.15 19.47
C VAL A 145 -8.91 14.42 20.30
N ASP A 146 -8.89 15.59 19.64
CA ASP A 146 -8.68 16.86 20.31
C ASP A 146 -9.82 17.15 21.31
N SER A 147 -9.50 17.17 22.60
CA SER A 147 -10.47 17.33 23.68
C SER A 147 -11.15 18.70 23.67
N PHE A 148 -10.51 19.73 23.11
CA PHE A 148 -11.14 21.04 22.95
C PHE A 148 -12.26 20.96 21.91
N CYS A 149 -12.02 20.24 20.82
CA CYS A 149 -12.98 20.11 19.73
C CYS A 149 -14.11 19.12 20.02
N ILE A 150 -13.90 18.18 20.94
CA ILE A 150 -14.89 17.18 21.33
C ILE A 150 -15.91 17.78 22.30
N ILE A 151 -17.19 17.54 22.01
CA ILE A 151 -18.30 17.86 22.92
C ILE A 151 -18.82 16.53 23.48
N GLU A 152 -18.72 16.33 24.80
CA GLU A 152 -19.24 15.12 25.46
C GLU A 152 -20.72 14.89 25.14
N GLY A 153 -21.07 13.67 24.74
CA GLY A 153 -22.44 13.28 24.38
C GLY A 153 -22.93 13.76 23.00
N SER A 154 -22.10 14.47 22.23
CA SER A 154 -22.42 14.92 20.87
C SER A 154 -21.67 14.12 19.81
N ARG A 155 -22.31 13.88 18.66
CA ARG A 155 -21.64 13.36 17.44
C ARG A 155 -20.97 14.47 16.61
N LYS A 156 -21.15 15.73 16.99
CA LYS A 156 -20.54 16.90 16.35
C LYS A 156 -19.52 17.53 17.29
N GLY A 157 -18.34 17.85 16.76
CA GLY A 157 -17.37 18.69 17.43
C GLY A 157 -17.74 20.17 17.36
N ARG A 158 -17.09 20.99 18.19
CA ARG A 158 -17.27 22.46 18.20
C ARG A 158 -16.33 23.21 17.24
N CYS A 159 -15.28 22.54 16.74
CA CYS A 159 -14.29 23.15 15.89
C CYS A 159 -14.76 23.20 14.44
N GLU A 160 -14.50 24.33 13.77
CA GLU A 160 -14.92 24.65 12.40
C GLU A 160 -13.69 24.90 11.50
N ASP A 161 -12.52 24.36 11.84
CA ASP A 161 -11.30 24.53 11.05
C ASP A 161 -11.51 24.15 9.58
N GLY A 162 -11.25 25.09 8.67
CA GLY A 162 -11.41 24.91 7.23
C GLY A 162 -12.81 25.16 6.68
N TYR A 163 -13.81 25.47 7.53
CA TYR A 163 -15.14 25.86 7.04
C TYR A 163 -15.09 27.17 6.27
N THR A 164 -15.78 27.22 5.13
CA THR A 164 -16.04 28.47 4.40
C THR A 164 -17.32 29.10 4.92
N LYS A 165 -17.28 30.39 5.28
CA LYS A 165 -18.43 31.12 5.84
C LYS A 165 -18.64 32.44 5.14
N GLU A 166 -19.89 32.77 4.84
CA GLU A 166 -20.27 34.08 4.35
C GLU A 166 -20.22 35.11 5.48
N ILE A 167 -19.53 36.23 5.25
CA ILE A 167 -19.36 37.28 6.25
C ILE A 167 -19.42 38.68 5.62
N SER A 168 -19.84 39.65 6.43
CA SER A 168 -19.87 41.07 6.06
C SER A 168 -18.77 41.81 6.82
N GLY A 169 -17.56 41.90 6.24
CA GLY A 169 -16.42 42.53 6.91
C GLY A 169 -15.15 42.64 6.06
N LEU A 170 -14.11 43.27 6.60
CA LEU A 170 -12.81 43.48 5.91
C LEU A 170 -12.05 42.17 5.63
N GLU A 171 -12.39 41.10 6.34
CA GLU A 171 -11.82 39.77 6.18
C GLU A 171 -12.56 38.94 5.11
N ALA A 172 -13.62 39.49 4.52
CA ALA A 172 -14.37 38.83 3.47
C ALA A 172 -13.67 39.01 2.11
N VAL A 173 -13.53 37.90 1.39
CA VAL A 173 -13.08 37.90 0.01
C VAL A 173 -14.29 37.73 -0.88
N ARG A 174 -14.44 38.62 -1.87
CA ARG A 174 -15.47 38.49 -2.89
C ARG A 174 -15.06 37.41 -3.90
N VAL A 175 -15.75 36.29 -3.89
CA VAL A 175 -15.44 35.10 -4.70
C VAL A 175 -16.62 34.74 -5.57
N ARG A 176 -16.37 34.24 -6.79
CA ARG A 176 -17.40 33.66 -7.64
C ARG A 176 -17.68 32.25 -7.14
N VAL A 177 -18.89 31.95 -6.70
CA VAL A 177 -19.25 30.67 -6.07
C VAL A 177 -20.30 29.98 -6.94
N ALA A 178 -20.09 28.71 -7.24
CA ALA A 178 -21.16 27.86 -7.77
C ALA A 178 -22.12 27.53 -6.62
N THR A 179 -23.40 27.89 -6.76
CA THR A 179 -24.39 27.65 -5.72
C THR A 179 -25.10 26.31 -5.91
N LYS A 180 -25.35 25.91 -7.16
CA LYS A 180 -25.91 24.60 -7.53
C LYS A 180 -25.68 24.27 -9.00
N ALA A 181 -25.82 22.98 -9.33
CA ALA A 181 -25.91 22.50 -10.70
C ALA A 181 -27.25 22.91 -11.34
N LYS A 182 -27.20 23.36 -12.59
CA LYS A 182 -28.38 23.71 -13.38
C LYS A 182 -29.18 22.46 -13.73
N SER A 183 -30.49 22.56 -13.56
CA SER A 183 -31.43 21.56 -14.06
C SER A 183 -31.38 21.49 -15.58
N ASN A 184 -31.60 20.29 -16.13
CA ASN A 184 -31.73 20.10 -17.56
C ASN A 184 -32.90 20.94 -18.12
N VAL A 185 -32.65 21.71 -19.17
CA VAL A 185 -33.61 22.55 -19.88
C VAL A 185 -34.64 21.68 -20.60
N ASP A 186 -34.24 20.50 -21.08
CA ASP A 186 -35.16 19.49 -21.61
C ASP A 186 -35.85 18.74 -20.46
N LYS A 187 -37.07 19.18 -20.15
CA LYS A 187 -37.92 18.56 -19.12
C LYS A 187 -38.33 17.11 -19.42
N ASN A 188 -38.16 16.65 -20.66
CA ASN A 188 -38.44 15.26 -21.04
C ASN A 188 -37.20 14.36 -20.94
N SER A 189 -36.02 14.94 -20.72
CA SER A 189 -34.81 14.17 -20.53
C SER A 189 -34.86 13.40 -19.21
N ARG A 190 -34.37 12.16 -19.22
CA ARG A 190 -34.16 11.39 -17.99
C ARG A 190 -32.95 11.87 -17.18
N LEU A 191 -32.05 12.62 -17.82
CA LEU A 191 -30.91 13.25 -17.15
C LEU A 191 -31.36 14.60 -16.60
N ASP A 192 -31.38 14.74 -15.28
CA ASP A 192 -31.98 15.88 -14.58
C ASP A 192 -31.04 17.10 -14.43
N ARG A 193 -29.79 16.99 -14.91
CA ARG A 193 -28.79 18.07 -14.92
C ARG A 193 -28.21 18.26 -16.31
N GLU A 194 -28.00 19.53 -16.71
CA GLU A 194 -27.32 19.89 -17.96
C GLU A 194 -25.95 19.24 -18.08
N PHE A 195 -25.22 19.21 -16.97
CA PHE A 195 -23.89 18.62 -16.91
C PHE A 195 -23.86 17.14 -17.33
N PHE A 196 -24.84 16.33 -16.92
CA PHE A 196 -24.82 14.89 -17.21
C PHE A 196 -24.84 14.60 -18.70
N LYS A 197 -25.70 15.31 -19.44
CA LYS A 197 -25.77 15.17 -20.90
C LYS A 197 -24.43 15.55 -21.55
N SER A 198 -23.90 16.72 -21.20
CA SER A 198 -22.62 17.18 -21.74
C SER A 198 -21.46 16.26 -21.36
N PHE A 199 -21.46 15.69 -20.16
CA PHE A 199 -20.43 14.77 -19.70
C PHE A 199 -20.38 13.49 -20.56
N LEU A 200 -21.54 12.88 -20.81
CA LEU A 200 -21.65 11.69 -21.67
C LEU A 200 -21.27 11.99 -23.13
N GLU A 201 -21.71 13.14 -23.65
CA GLU A 201 -21.36 13.57 -25.01
C GLU A 201 -19.85 13.79 -25.15
N VAL A 202 -19.22 14.50 -24.23
CA VAL A 202 -17.77 14.80 -24.29
C VAL A 202 -16.93 13.53 -24.27
N LEU A 203 -17.29 12.53 -23.45
CA LEU A 203 -16.55 11.27 -23.41
C LEU A 203 -16.70 10.44 -24.69
N THR A 204 -17.74 10.66 -25.49
CA THR A 204 -18.01 9.91 -26.72
C THR A 204 -17.54 10.62 -28.01
N LEU A 205 -17.05 11.86 -27.91
CA LEU A 205 -16.49 12.60 -29.05
C LEU A 205 -15.20 11.96 -29.56
N ARG A 206 -15.08 11.87 -30.89
CA ARG A 206 -13.90 11.27 -31.54
C ARG A 206 -12.71 12.22 -31.71
N ASP A 207 -12.95 13.52 -31.71
CA ASP A 207 -11.94 14.52 -32.08
C ASP A 207 -10.81 14.69 -31.05
N ASN A 208 -10.91 14.04 -29.89
CA ASN A 208 -9.88 14.02 -28.84
C ASN A 208 -9.70 12.63 -28.19
N THR A 209 -9.89 11.56 -28.95
CA THR A 209 -9.68 10.20 -28.41
C THR A 209 -8.24 10.03 -27.93
N GLY A 210 -8.11 9.51 -26.71
CA GLY A 210 -6.87 9.07 -26.15
C GLY A 210 -6.23 7.94 -26.96
N ARG A 211 -4.92 7.81 -26.82
CA ARG A 211 -4.10 6.84 -27.57
C ARG A 211 -4.11 5.46 -26.89
N PHE A 212 -5.24 5.06 -26.29
CA PHE A 212 -5.33 3.96 -25.33
C PHE A 212 -5.31 2.55 -25.94
N ASP A 213 -5.18 2.42 -27.25
CA ASP A 213 -5.07 1.12 -27.87
C ASP A 213 -3.63 0.59 -27.78
N ILE A 214 -3.36 -0.22 -26.76
CA ILE A 214 -2.08 -0.91 -26.57
C ILE A 214 -1.74 -1.78 -27.79
N THR A 215 -2.73 -2.31 -28.52
CA THR A 215 -2.51 -3.10 -29.73
C THR A 215 -2.14 -2.23 -30.94
N ALA A 216 -2.59 -0.98 -30.97
CA ALA A 216 -2.14 0.00 -31.95
C ALA A 216 -0.67 0.40 -31.72
N GLN A 217 -0.22 0.46 -30.46
CA GLN A 217 1.18 0.71 -30.13
C GLN A 217 2.05 -0.55 -30.30
N PHE A 218 1.50 -1.72 -29.98
CA PHE A 218 2.19 -3.01 -29.96
C PHE A 218 1.36 -4.07 -30.72
N PRO A 219 1.57 -4.24 -32.04
CA PRO A 219 0.72 -5.09 -32.88
C PRO A 219 0.64 -6.57 -32.49
N PHE A 220 1.59 -7.05 -31.68
CA PHE A 220 1.66 -8.43 -31.22
C PHE A 220 1.45 -8.55 -29.70
N TYR A 221 0.85 -7.52 -29.08
CA TYR A 221 0.44 -7.58 -27.68
C TYR A 221 -0.53 -8.74 -27.44
N ARG A 222 -0.27 -9.47 -26.36
CA ARG A 222 -1.16 -10.50 -25.83
C ARG A 222 -0.93 -10.66 -24.34
N GLU A 223 -2.00 -10.95 -23.61
CA GLU A 223 -1.91 -11.37 -22.22
C GLU A 223 -1.42 -12.82 -22.16
N VAL A 224 -0.27 -13.03 -21.50
CA VAL A 224 0.37 -14.34 -21.35
C VAL A 224 0.68 -14.55 -19.90
N LEU A 225 0.39 -15.75 -19.40
CA LEU A 225 0.84 -16.20 -18.08
C LEU A 225 1.97 -17.22 -18.27
N TYR A 226 3.08 -17.00 -17.57
CA TYR A 226 4.21 -17.92 -17.57
C TYR A 226 4.08 -18.86 -16.38
N LYS A 227 3.79 -20.13 -16.66
CA LYS A 227 3.63 -21.17 -15.64
C LYS A 227 4.57 -22.33 -15.93
N PRO A 228 5.33 -22.81 -14.94
CA PRO A 228 6.22 -23.94 -15.13
C PRO A 228 5.42 -25.24 -15.27
N ASN A 229 5.97 -26.19 -16.02
CA ASN A 229 5.46 -27.56 -16.08
C ASN A 229 6.29 -28.44 -15.14
N PHE A 230 5.65 -28.94 -14.07
CA PHE A 230 6.27 -29.81 -13.07
C PHE A 230 6.08 -31.31 -13.35
N VAL A 231 5.54 -31.70 -14.51
CA VAL A 231 5.43 -33.13 -14.87
C VAL A 231 6.80 -33.78 -14.83
N ASN A 232 6.92 -34.89 -14.10
CA ASN A 232 8.15 -35.66 -13.88
C ASN A 232 9.29 -34.93 -13.14
N LYS A 233 9.01 -33.81 -12.46
CA LYS A 233 9.98 -33.16 -11.57
C LYS A 233 9.67 -33.46 -10.11
N SER A 234 10.69 -33.84 -9.35
CA SER A 234 10.59 -33.90 -7.89
C SER A 234 10.40 -32.49 -7.33
N ARG A 235 9.59 -32.38 -6.28
CA ARG A 235 9.34 -31.11 -5.59
C ARG A 235 9.91 -31.19 -4.19
N GLY A 236 10.50 -30.09 -3.75
CA GLY A 236 11.14 -29.96 -2.46
C GLY A 236 10.14 -29.68 -1.35
N LYS A 237 10.59 -28.95 -0.33
CA LYS A 237 9.75 -28.57 0.81
C LYS A 237 8.67 -27.60 0.34
N VAL A 238 7.41 -27.91 0.62
CA VAL A 238 6.28 -27.00 0.37
C VAL A 238 6.44 -25.77 1.26
N THR A 239 6.66 -24.62 0.63
CA THR A 239 6.96 -23.36 1.32
C THR A 239 5.90 -22.31 1.02
N ILE A 240 5.54 -21.56 2.06
CA ILE A 240 4.77 -20.31 1.95
C ILE A 240 5.64 -19.16 2.43
N PHE A 241 5.64 -18.06 1.69
CA PHE A 241 6.33 -16.82 2.07
C PHE A 241 5.31 -15.76 2.51
N ASP A 242 5.41 -15.29 3.75
CA ASP A 242 4.58 -14.24 4.33
C ASP A 242 5.43 -12.96 4.46
N MET A 243 5.10 -11.95 3.66
CA MET A 243 5.92 -10.75 3.45
C MET A 243 5.11 -9.49 3.71
N ASP A 244 5.77 -8.41 4.08
CA ASP A 244 5.15 -7.09 4.30
C ASP A 244 5.45 -6.08 3.19
N MET A 245 6.05 -6.57 2.10
CA MET A 245 6.31 -5.87 0.85
C MET A 245 7.29 -4.71 1.01
N SER A 246 8.21 -4.82 1.97
CA SER A 246 9.43 -4.01 2.02
C SER A 246 10.33 -4.27 0.79
N ALA A 247 11.31 -3.39 0.56
CA ALA A 247 12.33 -3.64 -0.47
C ALA A 247 13.13 -4.95 -0.22
N GLY A 248 13.38 -5.29 1.04
CA GLY A 248 14.07 -6.51 1.47
C GLY A 248 13.29 -7.78 1.14
N ASP A 249 11.97 -7.71 1.27
CA ASP A 249 11.08 -8.80 0.89
C ASP A 249 11.08 -9.10 -0.59
N PHE A 250 11.13 -8.07 -1.44
CA PHE A 250 11.20 -8.29 -2.89
C PHE A 250 12.52 -8.96 -3.29
N VAL A 251 13.63 -8.61 -2.64
CA VAL A 251 14.91 -9.30 -2.83
C VAL A 251 14.83 -10.75 -2.32
N SER A 252 14.20 -10.96 -1.16
CA SER A 252 13.96 -12.29 -0.58
C SER A 252 13.10 -13.17 -1.49
N LEU A 253 12.04 -12.61 -2.07
CA LEU A 253 11.18 -13.29 -3.03
C LEU A 253 11.97 -13.72 -4.28
N ILE A 254 12.77 -12.81 -4.86
CA ILE A 254 13.62 -13.14 -6.01
C ILE A 254 14.60 -14.28 -5.64
N TYR A 255 15.21 -14.21 -4.45
CA TYR A 255 16.12 -15.24 -3.96
C TYR A 255 15.43 -16.62 -3.84
N LEU A 256 14.22 -16.66 -3.26
CA LEU A 256 13.41 -17.89 -3.17
C LEU A 256 13.01 -18.43 -4.54
N LEU A 257 12.66 -17.56 -5.50
CA LEU A 257 12.28 -17.96 -6.86
C LEU A 257 13.45 -18.54 -7.66
N LYS A 258 14.70 -18.20 -7.30
CA LYS A 258 15.91 -18.78 -7.88
C LYS A 258 16.32 -20.10 -7.22
N ALA A 259 15.76 -20.45 -6.07
CA ALA A 259 16.04 -21.72 -5.43
C ALA A 259 15.57 -22.89 -6.33
N PRO A 260 16.30 -24.03 -6.35
CA PRO A 260 15.81 -25.26 -6.96
C PRO A 260 14.41 -25.62 -6.46
N VAL A 261 13.48 -25.93 -7.37
CA VAL A 261 12.15 -26.39 -6.98
C VAL A 261 12.21 -27.74 -6.26
N GLU A 262 13.28 -28.50 -6.51
CA GLU A 262 13.63 -29.74 -5.84
C GLU A 262 14.01 -29.54 -4.37
N GLU A 263 14.39 -28.32 -3.97
CA GLU A 263 14.73 -27.96 -2.59
C GLU A 263 13.60 -27.19 -1.90
N ILE A 264 13.10 -26.14 -2.57
CA ILE A 264 12.04 -25.27 -2.08
C ILE A 264 10.95 -25.15 -3.14
N ASP A 265 9.76 -25.63 -2.80
CA ASP A 265 8.57 -25.48 -3.61
C ASP A 265 7.71 -24.34 -3.07
N LEU A 266 7.98 -23.12 -3.51
CA LEU A 266 7.18 -21.95 -3.16
C LEU A 266 5.78 -22.09 -3.79
N LYS A 267 4.77 -22.29 -2.93
CA LYS A 267 3.39 -22.67 -3.27
C LYS A 267 2.37 -21.56 -3.04
N GLY A 268 2.72 -20.55 -2.25
CA GLY A 268 1.85 -19.43 -1.95
C GLY A 268 2.62 -18.28 -1.33
N ILE A 269 2.10 -17.08 -1.52
CA ILE A 269 2.60 -15.86 -0.89
C ILE A 269 1.47 -15.23 -0.09
N PHE A 270 1.73 -14.85 1.15
CA PHE A 270 0.85 -13.99 1.93
C PHE A 270 1.46 -12.60 1.98
N VAL A 271 0.61 -11.58 1.90
CA VAL A 271 1.04 -10.19 2.07
C VAL A 271 0.38 -9.57 3.29
N SER A 272 1.16 -9.00 4.18
CA SER A 272 0.71 -8.31 5.38
C SER A 272 0.34 -6.86 5.05
N GLY A 273 -0.94 -6.52 5.12
CA GLY A 273 -1.42 -5.16 4.82
C GLY A 273 -1.15 -4.14 5.92
N ASN A 274 -0.74 -4.59 7.11
CA ASN A 274 -0.24 -3.78 8.23
C ASN A 274 1.30 -3.65 8.20
N GLY A 275 1.88 -3.87 7.04
CA GLY A 275 3.29 -3.93 6.74
C GLY A 275 3.91 -2.63 6.19
N TRP A 276 5.10 -2.75 5.59
CA TRP A 276 5.84 -1.63 4.97
C TRP A 276 5.22 -1.10 3.67
N ALA A 277 4.25 -1.79 3.07
CA ALA A 277 3.53 -1.32 1.89
C ALA A 277 2.01 -1.58 1.96
N ASN A 278 1.25 -0.82 1.18
CA ASN A 278 -0.18 -0.97 1.04
C ASN A 278 -0.54 -2.18 0.15
N ALA A 279 -1.78 -2.69 0.26
CA ALA A 279 -2.23 -3.86 -0.49
C ALA A 279 -2.16 -3.68 -2.03
N ALA A 280 -2.21 -2.45 -2.55
CA ALA A 280 -2.06 -2.18 -3.97
C ALA A 280 -0.68 -2.61 -4.53
N THR A 281 0.32 -2.74 -3.65
CA THR A 281 1.70 -3.12 -3.96
C THR A 281 1.83 -4.60 -4.37
N ILE A 282 0.77 -5.40 -4.20
CA ILE A 282 0.66 -6.76 -4.75
C ILE A 282 0.95 -6.81 -6.26
N ASP A 283 0.67 -5.73 -7.00
CA ASP A 283 1.03 -5.62 -8.41
C ASP A 283 2.53 -5.86 -8.67
N ILE A 284 3.41 -5.42 -7.76
CA ILE A 284 4.85 -5.64 -7.85
C ILE A 284 5.18 -7.12 -7.63
N VAL A 285 4.49 -7.80 -6.70
CA VAL A 285 4.62 -9.25 -6.50
C VAL A 285 4.25 -9.98 -7.78
N TYR A 286 3.14 -9.59 -8.43
CA TYR A 286 2.74 -10.16 -9.72
C TYR A 286 3.73 -9.88 -10.84
N ASP A 287 4.27 -8.66 -10.93
CA ASP A 287 5.27 -8.29 -11.92
C ASP A 287 6.58 -9.10 -11.72
N ILE A 288 7.01 -9.37 -10.48
CA ILE A 288 8.17 -10.24 -10.16
C ILE A 288 7.89 -11.72 -10.46
N LEU A 289 6.72 -12.23 -10.08
CA LEU A 289 6.32 -13.60 -10.42
C LEU A 289 6.28 -13.80 -11.94
N HIS A 290 5.79 -12.80 -12.67
CA HIS A 290 5.76 -12.81 -14.13
C HIS A 290 7.18 -12.78 -14.72
N MET A 291 8.06 -11.93 -14.19
CA MET A 291 9.50 -11.88 -14.53
C MET A 291 10.16 -13.26 -14.39
N MET A 292 9.90 -13.94 -13.27
CA MET A 292 10.52 -15.24 -12.95
C MET A 292 9.77 -16.45 -13.53
N GLY A 293 8.69 -16.24 -14.29
CA GLY A 293 7.94 -17.32 -14.92
C GLY A 293 7.13 -18.18 -13.95
N ARG A 294 6.64 -17.58 -12.87
CA ARG A 294 5.94 -18.21 -11.74
C ARG A 294 4.54 -17.63 -11.50
N ASP A 295 3.80 -17.35 -12.59
CA ASP A 295 2.40 -16.92 -12.52
C ASP A 295 1.45 -18.02 -11.97
N ASP A 296 1.97 -19.20 -11.66
CA ASP A 296 1.27 -20.28 -10.95
C ASP A 296 1.08 -20.00 -9.46
N ILE A 297 1.91 -19.13 -8.86
CA ILE A 297 1.89 -18.90 -7.41
C ILE A 297 0.71 -17.96 -7.03
N PRO A 298 -0.23 -18.42 -6.18
CA PRO A 298 -1.28 -17.58 -5.63
C PRO A 298 -0.71 -16.58 -4.60
N VAL A 299 -1.22 -15.35 -4.62
CA VAL A 299 -0.87 -14.29 -3.67
C VAL A 299 -2.12 -13.92 -2.89
N GLY A 300 -2.04 -14.00 -1.57
CA GLY A 300 -3.16 -13.80 -0.66
C GLY A 300 -3.01 -12.54 0.17
N ARG A 301 -4.01 -11.67 0.13
CA ARG A 301 -4.04 -10.42 0.90
C ARG A 301 -4.42 -10.66 2.36
N GLY A 302 -3.56 -10.20 3.27
CA GLY A 302 -3.79 -10.15 4.71
C GLY A 302 -4.64 -8.96 5.17
N THR A 303 -4.79 -8.82 6.49
CA THR A 303 -5.47 -7.66 7.09
C THR A 303 -4.56 -6.43 7.09
N SER A 304 -5.17 -5.24 7.06
CA SER A 304 -4.42 -3.95 7.12
C SER A 304 -4.19 -3.43 8.53
N THR A 305 -4.61 -4.19 9.54
CA THR A 305 -4.55 -3.80 10.94
C THR A 305 -4.01 -4.94 11.79
N ALA A 306 -3.39 -4.59 12.92
CA ALA A 306 -2.91 -5.56 13.90
C ALA A 306 -4.07 -6.34 14.54
N LEU A 307 -3.79 -7.55 15.01
CA LEU A 307 -4.75 -8.42 15.67
C LEU A 307 -5.38 -7.72 16.89
N GLY A 308 -6.71 -7.82 17.02
CA GLY A 308 -7.45 -7.20 18.12
C GLY A 308 -7.64 -5.68 18.01
N THR A 309 -7.15 -5.03 16.96
CA THR A 309 -7.42 -3.61 16.69
C THR A 309 -8.65 -3.43 15.79
N GLY A 310 -9.39 -2.33 15.97
CA GLY A 310 -10.57 -2.03 15.14
C GLY A 310 -10.24 -1.76 13.68
N ILE A 311 -11.26 -1.74 12.81
CA ILE A 311 -11.12 -1.59 11.34
C ILE A 311 -10.35 -0.32 10.91
N LEU A 312 -10.35 0.73 11.75
CA LEU A 312 -9.62 1.99 11.54
C LEU A 312 -8.36 2.11 12.43
N GLY A 313 -7.87 1.00 12.96
CA GLY A 313 -6.76 0.95 13.90
C GLY A 313 -5.43 1.22 13.22
N CYS A 314 -4.95 2.47 13.25
CA CYS A 314 -3.64 2.85 12.72
C CYS A 314 -2.51 2.83 13.76
N LYS A 315 -2.78 2.38 15.00
CA LYS A 315 -1.89 2.54 16.18
C LYS A 315 -0.44 2.13 15.91
N TYR A 316 -0.23 0.95 15.34
CA TYR A 316 1.11 0.41 15.10
C TYR A 316 1.63 0.78 13.72
N VAL A 317 0.80 0.66 12.68
CA VAL A 317 1.17 0.98 11.29
C VAL A 317 1.61 2.45 11.13
N SER A 318 1.09 3.37 11.95
CA SER A 318 1.54 4.78 11.92
C SER A 318 3.02 4.97 12.32
N ALA A 319 3.67 3.95 12.88
CA ALA A 319 5.11 3.96 13.11
C ALA A 319 5.91 3.85 11.80
N ILE A 320 5.33 3.35 10.71
CA ILE A 320 6.00 3.38 9.42
C ILE A 320 5.88 4.80 8.84
N PRO A 321 6.99 5.44 8.43
CA PRO A 321 6.93 6.75 7.78
C PRO A 321 6.02 6.72 6.55
N GLN A 322 5.27 7.79 6.30
CA GLN A 322 4.43 7.87 5.08
C GLN A 322 5.28 8.01 3.79
N GLY A 323 6.46 8.62 3.89
CA GLY A 323 7.44 8.70 2.79
C GLY A 323 8.85 8.75 3.35
N SER A 324 9.86 8.94 2.50
CA SER A 324 11.28 8.85 2.86
C SER A 324 11.65 7.55 3.57
N GLY A 325 11.72 6.47 2.79
CA GLY A 325 12.02 5.14 3.24
C GLY A 325 10.85 4.43 3.91
N GLY A 326 9.62 4.87 3.62
CA GLY A 326 8.39 4.37 4.24
C GLY A 326 7.37 3.86 3.23
N LEU A 327 6.07 4.01 3.51
CA LEU A 327 4.97 3.47 2.70
C LEU A 327 5.05 3.89 1.22
N LEU A 328 5.17 5.19 0.94
CA LEU A 328 5.22 5.70 -0.45
C LEU A 328 6.38 5.13 -1.26
N ASP A 329 7.56 5.02 -0.65
CA ASP A 329 8.74 4.50 -1.34
C ASP A 329 8.62 2.99 -1.54
N SER A 330 8.13 2.25 -0.55
CA SER A 330 7.90 0.80 -0.65
C SER A 330 6.82 0.47 -1.68
N ASP A 331 5.72 1.23 -1.73
CA ASP A 331 4.61 1.08 -2.68
C ASP A 331 5.04 1.22 -4.15
N THR A 332 6.16 1.90 -4.39
CA THR A 332 6.72 2.10 -5.74
C THR A 332 8.01 1.33 -5.98
N LEU A 333 8.44 0.54 -5.00
CA LEU A 333 9.77 -0.08 -4.92
C LEU A 333 10.86 0.95 -5.23
N TYR A 334 10.80 2.09 -4.55
CA TYR A 334 11.68 3.24 -4.68
C TYR A 334 11.73 3.78 -6.13
N GLY A 335 10.59 3.70 -6.83
CA GLY A 335 10.44 4.09 -8.23
C GLY A 335 11.02 3.09 -9.24
N LEU A 336 11.49 1.92 -8.81
CA LEU A 336 11.99 0.86 -9.69
C LEU A 336 10.91 -0.11 -10.16
N ALA A 337 9.71 -0.11 -9.56
CA ALA A 337 8.61 -0.99 -10.01
C ALA A 337 8.29 -0.86 -11.51
N ARG A 338 8.54 0.31 -12.11
CA ARG A 338 8.33 0.58 -13.55
C ARG A 338 9.31 -0.14 -14.48
N SER A 339 10.44 -0.66 -13.99
CA SER A 339 11.40 -1.41 -14.81
C SER A 339 11.03 -2.88 -14.94
N LEU A 340 10.23 -3.40 -14.01
CA LEU A 340 9.73 -4.77 -14.02
C LEU A 340 8.74 -5.00 -15.18
N PRO A 341 8.71 -6.21 -15.76
CA PRO A 341 7.72 -6.57 -16.75
C PRO A 341 6.31 -6.52 -16.13
N ARG A 342 5.30 -6.25 -16.96
CA ARG A 342 3.90 -6.12 -16.53
C ARG A 342 3.19 -7.46 -16.62
N SER A 343 2.79 -8.01 -15.47
CA SER A 343 1.89 -9.16 -15.40
C SER A 343 0.48 -8.79 -15.91
N PRO A 344 -0.25 -9.72 -16.55
CA PRO A 344 -1.68 -9.59 -16.75
C PRO A 344 -2.48 -9.59 -15.44
N ARG A 345 -1.90 -10.16 -14.36
CA ARG A 345 -2.54 -10.16 -13.04
C ARG A 345 -2.42 -8.78 -12.41
N ARG A 346 -3.51 -8.29 -11.81
CA ARG A 346 -3.57 -7.02 -11.12
C ARG A 346 -4.34 -7.15 -9.81
N TYR A 347 -3.91 -6.39 -8.81
CA TYR A 347 -4.67 -6.19 -7.60
C TYR A 347 -6.01 -5.52 -7.95
N THR A 348 -7.10 -6.10 -7.48
CA THR A 348 -8.41 -5.46 -7.56
C THR A 348 -9.15 -5.59 -6.24
N ALA A 349 -9.97 -4.58 -5.97
CA ALA A 349 -10.94 -4.62 -4.88
C ALA A 349 -12.26 -5.30 -5.32
N GLU A 350 -12.34 -5.84 -6.54
CA GLU A 350 -13.53 -6.58 -6.96
C GLU A 350 -13.73 -7.80 -6.07
N ASN A 351 -14.99 -8.13 -5.77
CA ASN A 351 -15.30 -9.22 -4.86
C ASN A 351 -16.76 -9.70 -5.07
N SER A 352 -17.14 -10.81 -4.45
CA SER A 352 -18.50 -11.36 -4.52
C SER A 352 -19.17 -11.43 -3.16
N VAL A 353 -20.50 -11.59 -3.13
CA VAL A 353 -21.26 -11.75 -1.87
C VAL A 353 -20.77 -12.96 -1.09
N GLU A 354 -20.40 -14.05 -1.79
CA GLU A 354 -19.80 -15.26 -1.19
C GLU A 354 -18.57 -14.93 -0.34
N HIS A 355 -17.81 -13.91 -0.75
CA HIS A 355 -16.56 -13.49 -0.14
C HIS A 355 -16.70 -12.15 0.62
N GLY A 356 -17.91 -11.82 1.06
CA GLY A 356 -18.17 -10.69 1.97
C GLY A 356 -18.37 -9.33 1.31
N ALA A 357 -18.49 -9.27 -0.03
CA ALA A 357 -18.87 -8.03 -0.71
C ALA A 357 -20.36 -7.72 -0.46
N PRO A 358 -20.77 -6.44 -0.44
CA PRO A 358 -22.19 -6.06 -0.36
C PRO A 358 -23.02 -6.61 -1.53
N ARG A 359 -22.39 -6.82 -2.70
CA ARG A 359 -23.02 -7.35 -3.93
C ARG A 359 -21.98 -8.04 -4.82
N ASN A 360 -22.44 -8.82 -5.81
CA ASN A 360 -21.57 -9.45 -6.79
C ASN A 360 -21.07 -8.41 -7.81
N THR A 361 -19.75 -8.36 -8.03
CA THR A 361 -19.17 -7.56 -9.11
C THR A 361 -19.37 -8.21 -10.48
N GLY A 362 -19.08 -7.46 -11.54
CA GLY A 362 -19.14 -7.96 -12.92
C GLY A 362 -18.03 -8.94 -13.29
N ASN A 363 -16.91 -8.95 -12.56
CA ASN A 363 -15.74 -9.78 -12.85
C ASN A 363 -15.18 -10.39 -11.54
N PRO A 364 -15.94 -11.24 -10.84
CA PRO A 364 -15.53 -11.79 -9.53
C PRO A 364 -14.22 -12.60 -9.60
N GLU A 365 -13.83 -13.08 -10.79
CA GLU A 365 -12.55 -13.73 -11.07
C GLU A 365 -11.34 -12.80 -10.95
N LEU A 366 -11.52 -11.48 -11.05
CA LEU A 366 -10.46 -10.49 -10.90
C LEU A 366 -10.14 -10.18 -9.45
N ARG A 367 -10.93 -10.69 -8.49
CA ARG A 367 -10.74 -10.39 -7.06
C ARG A 367 -9.35 -10.75 -6.58
N GLN A 368 -8.85 -9.98 -5.61
CA GLN A 368 -7.67 -10.38 -4.86
C GLN A 368 -8.02 -11.49 -3.84
N PRO A 369 -7.43 -12.70 -3.92
CA PRO A 369 -7.62 -13.73 -2.91
C PRO A 369 -7.14 -13.27 -1.53
N LEU A 370 -7.77 -13.73 -0.46
CA LEU A 370 -7.30 -13.50 0.91
C LEU A 370 -6.20 -14.50 1.30
N ALA A 371 -5.32 -14.11 2.22
CA ALA A 371 -4.25 -14.98 2.74
C ALA A 371 -4.81 -16.32 3.27
N PHE A 372 -5.95 -16.27 3.97
CA PHE A 372 -6.61 -17.48 4.48
C PHE A 372 -7.15 -18.40 3.37
N GLU A 373 -7.60 -17.85 2.24
CA GLU A 373 -8.07 -18.64 1.11
C GLU A 373 -6.91 -19.32 0.38
N VAL A 374 -5.79 -18.60 0.23
CA VAL A 374 -4.56 -19.18 -0.30
C VAL A 374 -4.06 -20.29 0.61
N TRP A 375 -4.06 -20.09 1.93
CA TRP A 375 -3.76 -21.14 2.92
C TRP A 375 -4.63 -22.39 2.70
N GLN A 376 -5.96 -22.23 2.62
CA GLN A 376 -6.88 -23.34 2.42
C GLN A 376 -6.63 -24.07 1.08
N SER A 377 -6.37 -23.31 0.01
CA SER A 377 -6.08 -23.86 -1.31
C SER A 377 -4.78 -24.67 -1.32
N VAL A 378 -3.70 -24.14 -0.73
CA VAL A 378 -2.42 -24.85 -0.62
C VAL A 378 -2.60 -26.11 0.22
N LYS A 379 -3.21 -26.00 1.41
CA LYS A 379 -3.47 -27.14 2.31
C LYS A 379 -4.28 -28.25 1.65
N LYS A 380 -5.28 -27.91 0.82
CA LYS A 380 -6.11 -28.88 0.09
C LYS A 380 -5.33 -29.64 -1.00
N GLN A 381 -4.28 -29.03 -1.53
CA GLN A 381 -3.44 -29.61 -2.59
C GLN A 381 -2.29 -30.46 -2.07
N LEU A 382 -2.07 -30.50 -0.75
CA LEU A 382 -1.01 -31.30 -0.15
C LEU A 382 -1.30 -32.79 -0.23
N ASP A 383 -0.26 -33.56 -0.52
CA ASP A 383 -0.31 -35.00 -0.26
C ASP A 383 -0.32 -35.26 1.26
N PRO A 384 -0.91 -36.38 1.75
CA PRO A 384 -1.02 -36.65 3.18
C PRO A 384 0.31 -36.68 3.95
N SER A 385 1.43 -36.96 3.27
CA SER A 385 2.78 -36.96 3.85
C SER A 385 3.46 -35.59 3.83
N GLU A 386 2.97 -34.64 3.04
CA GLU A 386 3.55 -33.31 2.93
C GLU A 386 3.16 -32.43 4.12
N LYS A 387 4.05 -31.49 4.42
CA LYS A 387 3.89 -30.49 5.47
C LYS A 387 4.40 -29.15 4.97
N ILE A 388 3.83 -28.06 5.48
CA ILE A 388 4.13 -26.70 5.05
C ILE A 388 5.25 -26.12 5.93
N THR A 389 6.27 -25.54 5.31
CA THR A 389 7.20 -24.62 5.96
C THR A 389 6.79 -23.18 5.65
N ILE A 390 6.82 -22.30 6.64
CA ILE A 390 6.44 -20.89 6.47
C ILE A 390 7.66 -20.02 6.78
N LEU A 391 7.98 -19.09 5.89
CA LEU A 391 8.91 -17.99 6.17
C LEU A 391 8.10 -16.72 6.34
N THR A 392 8.28 -16.01 7.44
CA THR A 392 7.61 -14.74 7.73
C THR A 392 8.65 -13.63 7.82
N ASN A 393 8.62 -12.68 6.88
CA ASN A 393 9.44 -11.47 6.90
C ASN A 393 8.66 -10.21 7.31
N GLY A 394 7.38 -10.35 7.59
CA GLY A 394 6.52 -9.25 8.05
C GLY A 394 5.92 -9.49 9.43
N PRO A 395 4.94 -8.66 9.83
CA PRO A 395 4.13 -8.88 11.01
C PRO A 395 3.45 -10.24 10.97
N LEU A 396 3.39 -10.91 12.13
CA LEU A 396 2.90 -12.29 12.25
C LEU A 396 1.36 -12.43 12.15
N THR A 397 0.67 -11.37 11.71
CA THR A 397 -0.78 -11.23 11.69
C THR A 397 -1.46 -12.31 10.85
N ASN A 398 -0.95 -12.59 9.65
CA ASN A 398 -1.52 -13.61 8.76
C ASN A 398 -1.42 -15.01 9.38
N LEU A 399 -0.24 -15.38 9.87
CA LEU A 399 -0.01 -16.67 10.52
C LEU A 399 -0.85 -16.81 11.81
N ALA A 400 -0.92 -15.78 12.64
CA ALA A 400 -1.76 -15.80 13.84
C ALA A 400 -3.24 -16.00 13.48
N ASN A 401 -3.76 -15.26 12.49
CA ASN A 401 -5.13 -15.43 12.00
C ASN A 401 -5.40 -16.85 11.49
N ILE A 402 -4.45 -17.45 10.76
CA ILE A 402 -4.55 -18.83 10.27
C ILE A 402 -4.62 -19.82 11.44
N VAL A 403 -3.70 -19.72 12.40
CA VAL A 403 -3.63 -20.64 13.55
C VAL A 403 -4.88 -20.51 14.44
N LEU A 404 -5.40 -19.30 14.62
CA LEU A 404 -6.63 -19.06 15.39
C LEU A 404 -7.88 -19.57 14.68
N SER A 405 -7.90 -19.54 13.34
CA SER A 405 -9.08 -19.90 12.53
C SER A 405 -9.12 -21.38 12.13
N ASP A 406 -7.96 -22.00 11.89
CA ASP A 406 -7.83 -23.40 11.47
C ASP A 406 -7.16 -24.23 12.57
N ARG A 407 -7.97 -24.95 13.35
CA ARG A 407 -7.50 -25.79 14.47
C ARG A 407 -6.50 -26.88 14.08
N ASN A 408 -6.45 -27.25 12.80
CA ASN A 408 -5.52 -28.26 12.29
C ASN A 408 -4.24 -27.63 11.72
N ALA A 409 -4.10 -26.30 11.68
CA ALA A 409 -2.96 -25.62 11.07
C ALA A 409 -1.63 -26.08 11.66
N SER A 410 -1.49 -26.08 12.99
CA SER A 410 -0.25 -26.50 13.67
C SER A 410 0.16 -27.95 13.37
N SER A 411 -0.78 -28.82 12.99
CA SER A 411 -0.46 -30.21 12.60
C SER A 411 0.05 -30.34 11.17
N VAL A 412 -0.21 -29.35 10.32
CA VAL A 412 0.19 -29.31 8.90
C VAL A 412 1.46 -28.49 8.71
N ILE A 413 1.69 -27.50 9.58
CA ILE A 413 2.91 -26.70 9.59
C ILE A 413 4.05 -27.53 10.19
N LYS A 414 5.11 -27.74 9.41
CA LYS A 414 6.33 -28.43 9.86
C LYS A 414 7.23 -27.50 10.66
N SER A 415 7.47 -26.31 10.14
CA SER A 415 8.38 -25.32 10.72
C SER A 415 8.02 -23.91 10.28
N VAL A 416 8.34 -22.95 11.14
CA VAL A 416 8.16 -21.52 10.89
C VAL A 416 9.49 -20.81 11.09
N TYR A 417 9.93 -20.07 10.08
CA TYR A 417 11.09 -19.19 10.13
C TYR A 417 10.58 -17.76 10.28
N VAL A 418 10.93 -17.11 11.39
CA VAL A 418 10.46 -15.77 11.72
C VAL A 418 11.64 -14.80 11.62
N VAL A 419 11.63 -13.91 10.63
CA VAL A 419 12.54 -12.78 10.57
C VAL A 419 11.95 -11.65 11.37
N GLY A 420 12.53 -11.41 12.53
CA GLY A 420 12.08 -10.36 13.42
C GLY A 420 12.47 -10.60 14.86
N GLY A 421 12.08 -9.66 15.70
CA GLY A 421 12.28 -9.71 17.13
C GLY A 421 13.66 -9.26 17.59
N HIS A 422 13.68 -8.72 18.79
CA HIS A 422 14.88 -8.22 19.45
C HIS A 422 14.96 -8.79 20.85
N ILE A 423 15.79 -9.81 21.04
CA ILE A 423 16.06 -10.40 22.35
C ILE A 423 17.15 -9.55 22.99
N ARG A 424 16.83 -8.89 24.09
CA ARG A 424 17.80 -8.04 24.80
C ARG A 424 19.01 -8.89 25.22
N ASP A 425 20.18 -8.53 24.72
CA ASP A 425 21.46 -9.13 25.06
C ASP A 425 22.19 -8.33 26.14
N GLU A 426 23.37 -8.81 26.56
CA GLU A 426 24.20 -8.17 27.59
C GLU A 426 24.73 -6.78 27.16
N ASN A 427 24.67 -6.47 25.87
CA ASN A 427 25.21 -5.24 25.29
C ASN A 427 24.22 -4.05 25.27
N ASP A 428 23.03 -4.21 25.85
CA ASP A 428 21.97 -3.18 25.91
C ASP A 428 21.66 -2.55 24.54
N SER A 429 21.71 -3.38 23.48
CA SER A 429 21.45 -2.91 22.13
C SER A 429 19.99 -2.50 21.96
N ASN A 430 19.75 -1.38 21.27
CA ASN A 430 18.39 -0.92 21.00
C ASN A 430 17.73 -1.78 19.91
N GLY A 431 16.40 -1.88 19.95
CA GLY A 431 15.56 -2.33 18.85
C GLY A 431 15.63 -1.40 17.62
N ASN A 432 14.79 -1.65 16.60
CA ASN A 432 14.83 -0.88 15.34
C ASN A 432 13.61 0.03 15.11
N VAL A 433 12.63 0.12 16.03
CA VAL A 433 11.43 0.99 15.92
C VAL A 433 11.78 2.47 16.11
N PHE A 434 12.49 3.05 15.15
CA PHE A 434 13.10 4.39 15.27
C PHE A 434 12.10 5.56 15.28
N THR A 435 10.87 5.35 14.83
CA THR A 435 9.80 6.36 14.78
C THR A 435 9.01 6.47 16.09
N VAL A 436 9.20 5.54 17.02
CA VAL A 436 8.58 5.54 18.35
C VAL A 436 9.70 5.59 19.40
N PRO A 437 10.27 6.78 19.71
CA PRO A 437 11.49 6.89 20.53
C PRO A 437 11.37 6.32 21.95
N SER A 438 10.14 6.17 22.46
CA SER A 438 9.84 5.52 23.74
C SER A 438 10.00 4.00 23.70
N ASN A 439 9.94 3.37 22.52
CA ASN A 439 10.13 1.94 22.35
C ASN A 439 11.54 1.65 21.85
N ARG A 440 12.43 1.31 22.78
CA ARG A 440 13.82 0.94 22.48
C ARG A 440 14.03 -0.56 22.44
N TYR A 441 12.98 -1.36 22.61
CA TYR A 441 13.09 -2.78 22.91
C TYR A 441 12.56 -3.66 21.79
N ALA A 442 11.66 -3.14 20.96
CA ALA A 442 11.01 -3.93 19.93
C ALA A 442 11.76 -3.87 18.59
N GLU A 443 11.51 -4.91 17.80
CA GLU A 443 11.78 -4.94 16.37
C GLU A 443 10.46 -4.65 15.62
N PHE A 444 10.52 -3.97 14.48
CA PHE A 444 9.37 -3.49 13.71
C PHE A 444 8.33 -4.57 13.43
N ASN A 445 8.70 -5.75 12.93
CA ASN A 445 7.71 -6.78 12.58
C ASN A 445 6.88 -7.22 13.79
N LEU A 446 7.52 -7.36 14.96
CA LEU A 446 6.84 -7.71 16.20
C LEU A 446 6.10 -6.51 16.81
N PHE A 447 6.60 -5.28 16.63
CA PHE A 447 5.93 -4.07 17.06
C PHE A 447 4.65 -3.78 16.24
N LEU A 448 4.66 -4.10 14.95
CA LEU A 448 3.53 -3.87 14.05
C LEU A 448 2.32 -4.74 14.37
N ASP A 449 2.53 -5.91 14.99
CA ASP A 449 1.47 -6.71 15.60
C ASP A 449 1.96 -7.53 16.81
N PRO A 450 2.03 -6.92 18.01
CA PRO A 450 2.55 -7.56 19.21
C PRO A 450 1.71 -8.75 19.66
N LEU A 451 0.39 -8.67 19.46
CA LEU A 451 -0.54 -9.72 19.87
C LEU A 451 -0.40 -10.93 18.95
N ALA A 452 -0.30 -10.74 17.63
CA ALA A 452 -0.01 -11.83 16.70
C ALA A 452 1.36 -12.46 16.98
N ALA A 453 2.38 -11.63 17.27
CA ALA A 453 3.69 -12.12 17.67
C ALA A 453 3.62 -13.00 18.92
N LYS A 454 2.86 -12.58 19.93
CA LYS A 454 2.62 -13.38 21.14
C LYS A 454 1.94 -14.71 20.82
N VAL A 455 0.88 -14.70 20.01
CA VAL A 455 0.15 -15.92 19.61
C VAL A 455 1.04 -16.93 18.90
N VAL A 456 1.91 -16.46 18.00
CA VAL A 456 2.78 -17.34 17.21
C VAL A 456 4.01 -17.79 18.00
N LEU A 457 4.79 -16.86 18.55
CA LEU A 457 6.08 -17.16 19.18
C LEU A 457 5.95 -17.90 20.52
N GLU A 458 4.82 -17.77 21.22
CA GLU A 458 4.53 -18.55 22.45
C GLU A 458 3.77 -19.85 22.16
N SER A 459 3.58 -20.23 20.89
CA SER A 459 2.93 -21.49 20.50
C SER A 459 3.85 -22.71 20.63
N THR A 460 3.29 -23.91 20.40
CA THR A 460 4.05 -25.17 20.37
C THR A 460 4.60 -25.53 18.98
N MET A 461 4.58 -24.59 18.03
CA MET A 461 5.09 -24.82 16.67
C MET A 461 6.63 -24.89 16.68
N ASP A 462 7.20 -25.57 15.68
CA ASP A 462 8.65 -25.60 15.51
C ASP A 462 9.16 -24.28 14.89
N ILE A 463 9.60 -23.35 15.74
CA ILE A 463 9.95 -21.99 15.34
C ILE A 463 11.47 -21.79 15.35
N THR A 464 11.98 -21.25 14.25
CA THR A 464 13.31 -20.65 14.16
C THR A 464 13.18 -19.14 14.04
N LEU A 465 13.62 -18.42 15.06
CA LEU A 465 13.71 -16.96 15.09
C LEU A 465 15.05 -16.52 14.49
N ILE A 466 14.98 -15.55 13.58
CA ILE A 466 16.11 -14.86 12.96
C ILE A 466 16.09 -13.44 13.51
N PRO A 467 16.71 -13.20 14.67
CA PRO A 467 16.57 -11.98 15.43
C PRO A 467 17.32 -10.81 14.79
N LEU A 468 16.98 -9.60 15.23
CA LEU A 468 17.59 -8.34 14.79
C LEU A 468 19.12 -8.33 14.93
N SER A 469 19.69 -9.03 15.92
CA SER A 469 21.14 -9.16 16.08
C SER A 469 21.81 -9.84 14.89
N SER A 470 21.23 -10.93 14.39
CA SER A 470 21.74 -11.66 13.22
C SER A 470 21.46 -10.90 11.94
N GLN A 471 20.27 -10.28 11.83
CA GLN A 471 19.94 -9.41 10.69
C GLN A 471 20.96 -8.29 10.53
N ARG A 472 21.34 -7.60 11.63
CA ARG A 472 22.36 -6.54 11.62
C ARG A 472 23.73 -7.03 11.11
N LYS A 473 24.10 -8.29 11.37
CA LYS A 473 25.33 -8.90 10.85
C LYS A 473 25.26 -9.11 9.32
N ALA A 474 24.07 -9.31 8.77
CA ALA A 474 23.79 -9.46 7.33
C ALA A 474 23.57 -8.12 6.58
N SER A 475 23.56 -6.99 7.29
CA SER A 475 23.15 -5.68 6.72
C SER A 475 24.31 -4.81 6.16
N SER A 476 25.39 -5.40 5.65
CA SER A 476 26.47 -4.64 4.99
C SER A 476 26.16 -4.37 3.52
N PHE A 477 25.68 -3.15 3.20
CA PHE A 477 25.47 -2.74 1.81
C PHE A 477 26.77 -2.83 1.00
N GLN A 478 27.88 -2.32 1.53
CA GLN A 478 29.16 -2.29 0.82
C GLN A 478 29.58 -3.69 0.39
N THR A 479 29.61 -4.64 1.33
CA THR A 479 30.08 -6.01 1.08
C THR A 479 29.15 -6.75 0.12
N LEU A 480 27.83 -6.59 0.25
CA LEU A 480 26.90 -7.24 -0.66
C LEU A 480 26.96 -6.65 -2.07
N LEU A 481 27.03 -5.32 -2.20
CA LEU A 481 27.15 -4.66 -3.51
C LEU A 481 28.43 -5.08 -4.23
N GLU A 482 29.56 -5.10 -3.53
CA GLU A 482 30.83 -5.62 -4.07
C GLU A 482 30.66 -7.07 -4.54
N SER A 483 30.02 -7.93 -3.74
CA SER A 483 29.79 -9.33 -4.11
C SER A 483 28.89 -9.47 -5.36
N LEU A 484 27.84 -8.65 -5.47
CA LEU A 484 26.92 -8.65 -6.61
C LEU A 484 27.56 -8.13 -7.89
N GLU A 485 28.51 -7.19 -7.81
CA GLU A 485 29.25 -6.70 -8.98
C GLU A 485 30.11 -7.80 -9.64
N TYR A 486 30.55 -8.79 -8.87
CA TYR A 486 31.29 -9.95 -9.38
C TYR A 486 30.41 -11.12 -9.81
N ALA A 487 29.09 -11.07 -9.54
CA ALA A 487 28.17 -12.12 -9.93
C ALA A 487 27.92 -12.12 -11.44
N GLU A 488 27.55 -13.29 -11.97
CA GLU A 488 27.04 -13.40 -13.34
C GLU A 488 25.80 -12.51 -13.55
N ASN A 489 25.68 -11.95 -14.76
CA ASN A 489 24.68 -10.93 -15.03
C ASN A 489 23.35 -11.54 -15.51
N THR A 490 22.46 -11.79 -14.56
CA THR A 490 21.04 -12.10 -14.81
C THR A 490 20.17 -10.84 -14.70
N PRO A 491 19.00 -10.76 -15.37
CA PRO A 491 18.10 -9.62 -15.24
C PRO A 491 17.69 -9.33 -13.78
N GLU A 492 17.38 -10.38 -13.02
CA GLU A 492 17.00 -10.26 -11.62
C GLU A 492 18.18 -9.89 -10.70
N SER A 493 19.41 -10.36 -10.95
CA SER A 493 20.61 -9.90 -10.23
C SER A 493 20.89 -8.43 -10.51
N SER A 494 20.81 -8.01 -11.78
CA SER A 494 20.90 -6.60 -12.18
C SER A 494 19.84 -5.72 -11.51
N PHE A 495 18.61 -6.21 -11.40
CA PHE A 495 17.53 -5.50 -10.72
C PHE A 495 17.82 -5.35 -9.22
N VAL A 496 18.24 -6.43 -8.55
CA VAL A 496 18.61 -6.41 -7.13
C VAL A 496 19.78 -5.48 -6.88
N LEU A 497 20.84 -5.55 -7.69
CA LEU A 497 21.99 -4.66 -7.61
C LEU A 497 21.55 -3.19 -7.70
N HIS A 498 20.72 -2.84 -8.70
CA HIS A 498 20.23 -1.47 -8.86
C HIS A 498 19.37 -1.00 -7.66
N LEU A 499 18.48 -1.86 -7.15
CA LEU A 499 17.67 -1.55 -5.98
C LEU A 499 18.56 -1.30 -4.75
N LEU A 500 19.50 -2.21 -4.45
CA LEU A 500 20.37 -2.08 -3.29
C LEU A 500 21.33 -0.90 -3.42
N SER A 501 21.86 -0.61 -4.61
CA SER A 501 22.66 0.59 -4.85
C SER A 501 21.85 1.86 -4.59
N LEU A 502 20.59 1.92 -5.04
CA LEU A 502 19.70 3.05 -4.78
C LEU A 502 19.44 3.23 -3.28
N LEU A 503 19.13 2.16 -2.55
CA LEU A 503 18.93 2.22 -1.10
C LEU A 503 20.19 2.68 -0.36
N HIS A 504 21.36 2.17 -0.76
CA HIS A 504 22.64 2.58 -0.19
C HIS A 504 22.91 4.07 -0.46
N ASP A 505 22.72 4.53 -1.69
CA ASP A 505 22.88 5.92 -2.07
C ASP A 505 21.98 6.86 -1.26
N LEU A 506 20.70 6.48 -1.09
CA LEU A 506 19.75 7.22 -0.28
C LEU A 506 20.19 7.28 1.19
N GLN A 507 20.63 6.15 1.74
CA GLN A 507 21.15 6.06 3.12
C GLN A 507 22.35 6.98 3.34
N GLN A 508 23.29 7.05 2.39
CA GLN A 508 24.48 7.89 2.49
C GLN A 508 24.18 9.38 2.32
N LYS A 509 23.27 9.72 1.39
CA LYS A 509 23.01 11.12 0.99
C LYS A 509 21.95 11.82 1.85
N HIS A 510 21.05 11.06 2.48
CA HIS A 510 19.87 11.63 3.13
C HIS A 510 19.59 11.02 4.52
N ARG A 511 19.63 11.86 5.55
CA ARG A 511 19.38 11.45 6.96
C ARG A 511 18.03 10.75 7.15
N LEU A 512 17.01 11.09 6.36
CA LEU A 512 15.69 10.47 6.45
C LEU A 512 15.67 8.99 6.04
N TYR A 513 16.71 8.51 5.34
CA TYR A 513 16.85 7.14 4.87
C TYR A 513 17.91 6.35 5.67
N HIS A 514 18.30 6.80 6.87
CA HIS A 514 19.32 6.13 7.67
C HIS A 514 18.99 4.65 7.97
N HIS A 515 17.71 4.29 8.00
CA HIS A 515 17.20 2.97 8.35
C HIS A 515 17.21 1.94 7.21
N MET A 516 17.69 2.25 6.00
CA MET A 516 17.66 1.31 4.86
C MET A 516 18.34 -0.04 5.11
N GLY A 517 19.28 -0.11 6.07
CA GLY A 517 19.93 -1.36 6.45
C GLY A 517 18.98 -2.42 7.05
N ILE A 518 17.79 -2.02 7.53
CA ILE A 518 16.76 -2.94 8.03
C ILE A 518 16.33 -3.90 6.91
N PHE A 519 15.98 -3.34 5.74
CA PHE A 519 15.52 -4.11 4.58
C PHE A 519 16.57 -5.10 4.06
N LEU A 520 17.86 -4.76 4.19
CA LEU A 520 18.93 -5.65 3.80
C LEU A 520 19.03 -6.88 4.72
N GLY A 521 18.75 -6.71 6.01
CA GLY A 521 18.79 -7.79 7.00
C GLY A 521 17.68 -8.84 6.81
N GLU A 522 16.57 -8.46 6.15
CA GLU A 522 15.43 -9.36 5.90
C GLU A 522 15.77 -10.52 4.95
N LEU A 523 16.75 -10.32 4.08
CA LEU A 523 17.23 -11.33 3.14
C LEU A 523 17.78 -12.58 3.84
N LEU A 524 18.29 -12.43 5.07
CA LEU A 524 18.85 -13.54 5.85
C LEU A 524 17.84 -14.67 6.05
N GLY A 525 16.53 -14.36 6.15
CA GLY A 525 15.48 -15.37 6.27
C GLY A 525 15.40 -16.31 5.08
N ALA A 526 15.37 -15.73 3.89
CA ALA A 526 15.32 -16.47 2.63
C ALA A 526 16.60 -17.31 2.44
N VAL A 527 17.77 -16.71 2.69
CA VAL A 527 19.06 -17.40 2.59
C VAL A 527 19.15 -18.57 3.56
N TYR A 528 18.83 -18.35 4.83
CA TYR A 528 18.89 -19.41 5.84
C TYR A 528 17.89 -20.54 5.57
N LEU A 529 16.70 -20.24 5.00
CA LEU A 529 15.73 -21.27 4.63
C LEU A 529 16.25 -22.20 3.52
N VAL A 530 16.91 -21.64 2.50
CA VAL A 530 17.41 -22.37 1.33
C VAL A 530 18.74 -23.05 1.66
N GLU A 531 19.70 -22.29 2.17
CA GLU A 531 21.11 -22.67 2.28
C GLU A 531 21.55 -22.99 3.72
N GLY A 532 20.71 -22.75 4.73
CA GLY A 532 21.14 -22.76 6.14
C GLY A 532 21.75 -24.08 6.62
N SER A 533 21.40 -25.22 6.03
CA SER A 533 22.05 -26.51 6.34
C SER A 533 23.48 -26.63 5.83
N ASN A 534 23.87 -25.79 4.87
CA ASN A 534 25.16 -25.80 4.19
C ASN A 534 26.08 -24.66 4.66
N MET A 535 25.63 -23.82 5.58
CA MET A 535 26.38 -22.71 6.17
C MET A 535 26.77 -23.04 7.61
N GLU A 536 27.95 -22.60 8.05
CA GLU A 536 28.28 -22.64 9.47
C GLU A 536 27.39 -21.66 10.25
N HIS A 537 26.70 -22.17 11.26
CA HIS A 537 25.76 -21.39 12.05
C HIS A 537 25.63 -21.91 13.49
N SER A 538 25.22 -21.02 14.40
CA SER A 538 24.88 -21.32 15.80
C SER A 538 23.39 -21.13 16.03
N LEU A 539 22.73 -22.18 16.53
CA LEU A 539 21.35 -22.12 17.03
C LEU A 539 21.33 -22.31 18.54
N LEU A 540 20.66 -21.41 19.25
CA LEU A 540 20.38 -21.55 20.67
C LEU A 540 18.89 -21.72 20.92
N LEU A 541 18.53 -22.66 21.78
CA LEU A 541 17.15 -22.76 22.29
C LEU A 541 16.98 -21.75 23.42
N LYS A 542 16.04 -20.81 23.27
CA LYS A 542 15.73 -19.81 24.30
C LYS A 542 14.25 -19.86 24.69
N PRO A 543 13.92 -19.81 25.99
CA PRO A 543 12.55 -19.67 26.44
C PRO A 543 12.16 -18.19 26.34
N ILE A 544 11.33 -17.83 25.37
CA ILE A 544 10.95 -16.43 25.11
C ILE A 544 9.48 -16.17 25.43
N SER A 545 9.18 -14.91 25.74
CA SER A 545 7.82 -14.37 25.83
C SER A 545 7.76 -13.00 25.13
N ILE A 546 6.56 -12.62 24.69
CA ILE A 546 6.27 -11.35 24.01
C ILE A 546 5.42 -10.44 24.90
N ILE A 547 5.84 -9.18 25.03
CA ILE A 547 5.04 -8.13 25.66
C ILE A 547 4.07 -7.55 24.64
N ALA A 548 2.77 -7.64 24.96
CA ALA A 548 1.66 -7.16 24.14
C ALA A 548 0.53 -6.66 25.05
N ASP A 549 0.84 -5.69 25.91
CA ASP A 549 -0.06 -5.13 26.93
C ASP A 549 -0.75 -3.84 26.48
N ASN A 550 -0.67 -3.52 25.19
CA ASN A 550 -1.20 -2.33 24.55
C ASN A 550 -0.43 -1.05 24.92
N THR A 551 0.77 -1.16 25.49
CA THR A 551 1.66 -0.04 25.81
C THR A 551 2.71 0.15 24.71
N THR A 552 2.60 1.22 23.91
CA THR A 552 3.48 1.44 22.74
C THR A 552 4.97 1.49 23.05
N SER A 553 5.39 1.83 24.27
CA SER A 553 6.80 1.87 24.68
C SER A 553 7.44 0.49 24.90
N THR A 554 6.64 -0.56 25.06
CA THR A 554 7.10 -1.92 25.43
C THR A 554 6.51 -3.01 24.56
N ASP A 555 5.40 -2.73 23.89
CA ASP A 555 4.77 -3.63 22.91
C ASP A 555 5.77 -4.13 21.86
N GLY A 556 5.74 -5.43 21.57
CA GLY A 556 6.62 -6.09 20.61
C GLY A 556 7.99 -6.50 21.18
N GLN A 557 8.26 -6.20 22.46
CA GLN A 557 9.49 -6.62 23.12
C GLN A 557 9.53 -8.15 23.32
N VAL A 558 10.68 -8.74 23.00
CA VAL A 558 10.98 -10.15 23.31
C VAL A 558 11.76 -10.20 24.63
N VAL A 559 11.24 -10.96 25.59
CA VAL A 559 11.90 -11.20 26.89
C VAL A 559 12.23 -12.66 27.07
N VAL A 560 13.36 -12.96 27.72
CA VAL A 560 13.67 -14.31 28.16
C VAL A 560 12.82 -14.62 29.39
N ASN A 561 12.07 -15.71 29.35
CA ASN A 561 11.20 -16.15 30.41
C ASN A 561 11.54 -17.60 30.78
N GLU A 562 12.42 -17.78 31.77
CA GLU A 562 12.87 -19.09 32.25
C GLU A 562 11.75 -20.00 32.77
N GLN A 563 10.54 -19.46 33.00
CA GLN A 563 9.36 -20.24 33.39
C GLN A 563 8.57 -20.78 32.19
N SER A 564 8.88 -20.34 30.97
CA SER A 564 8.23 -20.81 29.76
C SER A 564 8.67 -22.23 29.43
N ALA A 565 7.71 -23.11 29.18
CA ALA A 565 7.99 -24.47 28.71
C ALA A 565 8.30 -24.52 27.20
N ASN A 566 7.99 -23.47 26.45
CA ASN A 566 8.18 -23.42 25.01
C ASN A 566 9.54 -22.80 24.68
N LEU A 567 10.37 -23.56 23.96
CA LEU A 567 11.69 -23.14 23.50
C LEU A 567 11.64 -22.80 22.01
N VAL A 568 12.22 -21.66 21.66
CA VAL A 568 12.36 -21.21 20.27
C VAL A 568 13.82 -21.34 19.86
N LYS A 569 14.09 -21.85 18.64
CA LYS A 569 15.45 -21.88 18.08
C LYS A 569 15.80 -20.46 17.64
N VAL A 570 16.87 -19.89 18.15
CA VAL A 570 17.33 -18.55 17.82
C VAL A 570 18.61 -18.69 17.01
N LEU A 571 18.61 -18.17 15.79
CA LEU A 571 19.85 -17.98 15.04
C LEU A 571 20.69 -16.95 15.78
N GLU A 572 21.80 -17.40 16.35
CA GLU A 572 22.69 -16.53 17.13
C GLU A 572 23.79 -15.97 16.23
N ASP A 573 24.45 -16.85 15.49
CA ASP A 573 25.59 -16.50 14.66
C ASP A 573 25.65 -17.32 13.36
N PHE A 574 26.34 -16.78 12.36
CA PHE A 574 26.61 -17.39 11.05
C PHE A 574 27.84 -16.76 10.39
N ASP A 575 28.47 -17.43 9.43
CA ASP A 575 29.56 -16.83 8.64
C ASP A 575 29.02 -15.76 7.68
N SER A 576 29.40 -14.49 7.92
CA SER A 576 28.95 -13.37 7.11
C SER A 576 29.61 -13.28 5.74
N ASP A 577 30.87 -13.70 5.61
CA ASP A 577 31.59 -13.63 4.34
C ASP A 577 31.07 -14.71 3.37
N GLU A 578 30.79 -15.89 3.92
CA GLU A 578 30.10 -16.96 3.22
C GLU A 578 28.69 -16.52 2.78
N TYR A 579 27.95 -15.83 3.64
CA TYR A 579 26.61 -15.30 3.35
C TYR A 579 26.59 -14.40 2.11
N TYR A 580 27.43 -13.36 2.04
CA TYR A 580 27.40 -12.43 0.90
C TYR A 580 27.78 -13.11 -0.41
N SER A 581 28.78 -13.99 -0.38
CA SER A 581 29.22 -14.78 -1.53
C SER A 581 28.11 -15.71 -2.04
N ARG A 582 27.38 -16.36 -1.13
CA ARG A 582 26.23 -17.23 -1.47
C ARG A 582 25.08 -16.43 -2.08
N VAL A 583 24.76 -15.26 -1.54
CA VAL A 583 23.72 -14.38 -2.11
C VAL A 583 24.05 -14.02 -3.56
N ALA A 584 25.27 -13.55 -3.81
CA ALA A 584 25.72 -13.15 -5.14
C ALA A 584 25.71 -14.32 -6.13
N ASN A 585 26.28 -15.47 -5.76
CA ASN A 585 26.30 -16.66 -6.61
C ASN A 585 24.90 -17.18 -6.93
N HIS A 586 24.00 -17.17 -5.95
CA HIS A 586 22.63 -17.63 -6.14
C HIS A 586 21.85 -16.70 -7.08
N LEU A 587 21.97 -15.38 -6.91
CA LEU A 587 21.32 -14.39 -7.77
C LEU A 587 21.88 -14.37 -9.19
N GLY A 588 23.19 -14.62 -9.36
CA GLY A 588 23.84 -14.74 -10.67
C GLY A 588 23.58 -16.06 -11.39
N ASN A 589 22.91 -17.04 -10.79
CA ASN A 589 22.74 -18.35 -11.41
C ASN A 589 21.86 -18.29 -12.69
N MET A 590 22.45 -18.62 -13.84
CA MET A 590 21.80 -18.56 -15.16
C MET A 590 20.75 -19.67 -15.41
N GLU A 591 20.80 -20.79 -14.71
CA GLU A 591 19.89 -21.93 -14.95
C GLU A 591 18.43 -21.60 -14.64
N ARG A 592 18.20 -20.63 -13.74
CA ARG A 592 16.87 -20.20 -13.27
C ARG A 592 16.77 -18.69 -13.35
N SER A 593 17.09 -18.15 -14.51
CA SER A 593 16.99 -16.72 -14.79
C SER A 593 15.59 -16.32 -15.26
N ALA A 594 15.26 -15.03 -15.18
CA ALA A 594 13.98 -14.48 -15.61
C ALA A 594 13.59 -14.94 -17.03
N VAL A 595 12.31 -15.30 -17.21
CA VAL A 595 11.75 -15.62 -18.54
C VAL A 595 11.51 -14.36 -19.37
N ILE A 596 11.42 -13.21 -18.68
CA ILE A 596 11.31 -11.88 -19.27
C ILE A 596 11.92 -10.87 -18.32
N GLY A 597 13.07 -10.31 -18.66
CA GLY A 597 13.94 -9.62 -17.71
C GLY A 597 13.54 -8.17 -17.37
N SER A 598 12.73 -7.51 -18.22
CA SER A 598 12.34 -6.12 -17.98
C SER A 598 11.11 -5.70 -18.80
N PHE A 599 10.52 -4.56 -18.43
CA PHE A 599 9.48 -3.92 -19.25
C PHE A 599 9.99 -3.51 -20.64
N THR A 600 11.26 -3.14 -20.77
CA THR A 600 11.84 -2.79 -22.07
C THR A 600 11.91 -4.01 -22.99
N GLU A 601 12.34 -5.15 -22.46
CA GLU A 601 12.34 -6.42 -23.17
C GLU A 601 10.92 -6.85 -23.55
N GLN A 602 9.96 -6.72 -22.61
CA GLN A 602 8.56 -7.04 -22.84
C GLN A 602 7.92 -6.19 -23.94
N ARG A 603 8.17 -4.88 -23.94
CA ARG A 603 7.70 -4.02 -25.04
C ARG A 603 8.31 -4.40 -26.37
N ALA A 604 9.60 -4.75 -26.39
CA ALA A 604 10.26 -5.19 -27.62
C ALA A 604 9.65 -6.48 -28.16
N SER A 605 9.23 -7.41 -27.30
CA SER A 605 8.55 -8.64 -27.71
C SER A 605 7.15 -8.38 -28.28
N TRP A 606 6.40 -7.43 -27.71
CA TRP A 606 5.08 -7.05 -28.25
C TRP A 606 5.12 -6.25 -29.56
N SER A 607 6.27 -5.63 -29.88
CA SER A 607 6.47 -4.90 -31.14
C SER A 607 6.99 -5.77 -32.29
N ARG A 608 7.54 -6.96 -32.02
CA ARG A 608 8.13 -7.82 -33.04
C ARG A 608 7.17 -8.96 -33.39
N GLN A 609 7.12 -9.29 -34.68
CA GLN A 609 6.37 -10.47 -35.12
C GLN A 609 6.96 -11.69 -34.41
N PRO A 610 6.14 -12.54 -33.77
CA PRO A 610 6.64 -13.75 -33.14
C PRO A 610 7.42 -14.55 -34.18
N ASP A 611 8.68 -14.87 -33.88
CA ASP A 611 9.41 -15.79 -34.74
C ASP A 611 8.58 -17.08 -34.85
N ASN A 612 8.33 -17.56 -36.07
CA ASN A 612 7.74 -18.87 -36.35
C ASN A 612 8.71 -20.02 -35.97
N LEU A 613 9.36 -19.91 -34.80
CA LEU A 613 10.32 -20.86 -34.28
C LEU A 613 9.61 -21.77 -33.29
N ARG A 614 9.19 -22.91 -33.84
CA ARG A 614 8.97 -24.22 -33.21
C ARG A 614 9.10 -24.23 -31.68
N VAL A 615 7.95 -24.43 -31.03
CA VAL A 615 7.84 -25.07 -29.71
C VAL A 615 8.92 -26.15 -29.60
N ARG A 616 9.86 -25.95 -28.67
CA ARG A 616 10.74 -26.99 -28.15
C ARG A 616 10.46 -27.16 -26.67
#